data_AF-A0AAE0RJU4-F1
#
_entry.id   AF-A0AAE0RJU4-F1
#
_cell.length_a   1.000
_cell.length_b   1.000
_cell.length_c   1.000
_cell.angle_alpha   90.00
_cell.angle_beta   90.00
_cell.angle_gamma   90.00
#
_symmetry.space_group_name_H-M   'P 1'
#
loop_
_entity.id
_entity.type
_entity.pdbx_description
1 polymer ?
#
loop_
_entity_poly.entity_id
_entity_poly.type
_entity_poly.pdbx_seq_one_letter_code
_entity_poly.pdbx_strand_id
1 'polypeptide(L)'
;MEVLMQLSHCSKTSAPQTRTYPFTRLAHTDHSPLFIDGSSVEIVKSTKFLGVHLAENFTWSLNTSSISKKAQQRLYFLWRLRKAHLPPPILSVFYRRTIESVLSSCITAWFGNCTALDCKTLQQIVKPAEKIIGVSLPSITDMYTTRCIRKANSIVDDPTHPTHPSHTLFTLLPSGKRYQSIQALTTRLCEQIHNILHYFNLLL
;
A
#
# COMPACT_ATOMS: atom_id res chain seq x y z
N MET A 1 25.55 -39.70 -46.40
CA MET A 1 24.19 -39.24 -46.77
C MET A 1 23.25 -40.35 -46.33
N GLU A 2 23.02 -40.42 -45.02
CA GLU A 2 22.35 -41.53 -44.34
C GLU A 2 20.86 -41.26 -44.19
N VAL A 3 20.13 -42.36 -44.27
CA VAL A 3 18.70 -42.52 -44.42
C VAL A 3 18.01 -42.57 -43.06
N LEU A 4 16.78 -42.04 -43.03
CA LEU A 4 15.65 -42.23 -42.11
C LEU A 4 15.67 -43.48 -41.21
N MET A 5 15.27 -43.36 -39.94
CA MET A 5 13.89 -43.66 -39.47
C MET A 5 13.83 -44.00 -37.96
N GLN A 6 13.04 -43.20 -37.22
CA GLN A 6 12.23 -43.52 -36.01
C GLN A 6 12.89 -44.11 -34.75
N LEU A 7 12.69 -43.41 -33.62
CA LEU A 7 11.91 -43.92 -32.47
C LEU A 7 11.63 -42.75 -31.51
N SER A 8 10.49 -42.09 -31.72
CA SER A 8 9.86 -41.25 -30.69
C SER A 8 9.01 -42.13 -29.78
N HIS A 9 9.47 -42.39 -28.56
CA HIS A 9 8.62 -42.89 -27.48
C HIS A 9 8.93 -42.14 -26.16
N CYS A 10 7.86 -41.50 -25.67
CA CYS A 10 7.50 -41.31 -24.27
C CYS A 10 8.45 -40.55 -23.33
N SER A 11 8.05 -39.31 -22.99
CA SER A 11 7.76 -38.92 -21.60
C SER A 11 6.97 -37.61 -21.60
N LYS A 12 5.64 -37.71 -21.47
CA LYS A 12 4.77 -36.57 -21.13
C LYS A 12 4.89 -36.34 -19.62
N THR A 13 5.64 -35.33 -19.21
CA THR A 13 5.46 -34.72 -17.89
C THR A 13 4.54 -33.52 -18.04
N SER A 14 3.31 -33.65 -17.53
CA SER A 14 2.31 -32.59 -17.48
C SER A 14 2.79 -31.45 -16.57
N ALA A 15 3.07 -30.28 -17.15
CA ALA A 15 3.17 -29.05 -16.40
C ALA A 15 1.76 -28.55 -16.00
N PRO A 16 1.55 -28.03 -14.78
CA PRO A 16 0.27 -27.47 -14.38
C PRO A 16 -0.04 -26.25 -15.25
N GLN A 17 -1.25 -26.19 -15.81
CA GLN A 17 -1.74 -25.03 -16.56
C GLN A 17 -1.84 -23.84 -15.62
N THR A 18 -0.78 -23.04 -15.49
CA THR A 18 -0.87 -21.73 -14.86
C THR A 18 -1.58 -20.80 -15.84
N ARG A 19 -2.90 -20.64 -15.66
CA ARG A 19 -3.67 -19.63 -16.40
C ARG A 19 -3.26 -18.25 -15.90
N THR A 20 -2.38 -17.60 -16.65
CA THR A 20 -2.05 -16.17 -16.47
C THR A 20 -3.24 -15.34 -16.95
N TYR A 21 -3.93 -14.68 -16.01
CA TYR A 21 -4.99 -13.72 -16.34
C TYR A 21 -4.36 -12.36 -16.68
N PRO A 22 -4.57 -11.81 -17.89
CA PRO A 22 -4.12 -10.46 -18.21
C PRO A 22 -4.94 -9.43 -17.41
N PHE A 23 -4.25 -8.60 -16.61
CA PHE A 23 -4.86 -7.51 -15.87
C PHE A 23 -5.11 -6.31 -16.80
N THR A 24 -6.17 -6.40 -17.60
CA THR A 24 -6.62 -5.32 -18.52
C THR A 24 -7.89 -4.70 -17.96
N ARG A 25 -7.97 -3.36 -17.88
CA ARG A 25 -9.18 -2.66 -17.42
C ARG A 25 -10.08 -2.31 -18.60
N LEU A 26 -11.23 -2.97 -18.68
CA LEU A 26 -12.35 -2.57 -19.51
C LEU A 26 -12.94 -1.25 -18.98
N ALA A 27 -13.16 -0.30 -19.90
CA ALA A 27 -13.88 0.94 -19.66
C ALA A 27 -15.33 0.62 -19.25
N HIS A 28 -15.84 1.25 -18.17
CA HIS A 28 -17.24 1.16 -17.68
C HIS A 28 -18.08 0.02 -18.27
N THR A 29 -17.94 -1.19 -17.72
CA THR A 29 -18.73 -2.35 -18.12
C THR A 29 -19.30 -3.02 -16.88
N ASP A 30 -20.59 -3.36 -16.91
CA ASP A 30 -21.18 -4.41 -16.08
C ASP A 30 -20.17 -5.56 -15.98
N HIS A 31 -19.60 -5.71 -14.78
CA HIS A 31 -18.54 -6.69 -14.56
C HIS A 31 -19.13 -8.07 -14.76
N SER A 32 -18.73 -8.76 -15.84
CA SER A 32 -19.15 -10.14 -16.08
C SER A 32 -18.79 -10.98 -14.85
N PRO A 33 -19.74 -11.72 -14.26
CA PRO A 33 -19.51 -12.46 -13.03
C PRO A 33 -18.36 -13.45 -13.20
N LEU A 34 -17.41 -13.39 -12.27
CA LEU A 34 -16.32 -14.36 -12.20
C LEU A 34 -16.87 -15.67 -11.66
N PHE A 35 -16.51 -16.79 -12.26
CA PHE A 35 -16.88 -18.12 -11.77
C PHE A 35 -15.66 -18.82 -11.18
N ILE A 36 -15.76 -19.28 -9.93
CA ILE A 36 -14.77 -20.14 -9.27
C ILE A 36 -15.46 -21.46 -8.98
N ASP A 37 -14.90 -22.57 -9.48
CA ASP A 37 -15.45 -23.92 -9.35
C ASP A 37 -16.93 -24.05 -9.75
N GLY A 38 -17.33 -23.31 -10.78
CA GLY A 38 -18.72 -23.29 -11.29
C GLY A 38 -19.68 -22.39 -10.50
N SER A 39 -19.23 -21.74 -9.42
CA SER A 39 -20.03 -20.80 -8.63
C SER A 39 -19.69 -19.36 -8.99
N SER A 40 -20.72 -18.51 -9.19
CA SER A 40 -20.52 -17.07 -9.41
C SER A 40 -19.99 -16.41 -8.14
N VAL A 41 -18.89 -15.67 -8.26
CA VAL A 41 -18.32 -14.85 -7.20
C VAL A 41 -19.20 -13.62 -6.99
N GLU A 42 -19.55 -13.35 -5.74
CA GLU A 42 -20.31 -12.16 -5.37
C GLU A 42 -19.50 -10.89 -5.62
N ILE A 43 -20.08 -9.95 -6.37
CA ILE A 43 -19.50 -8.63 -6.59
C ILE A 43 -20.04 -7.69 -5.52
N VAL A 44 -19.15 -7.29 -4.60
CA VAL A 44 -19.52 -6.41 -3.49
C VAL A 44 -18.92 -5.02 -3.72
N LYS A 45 -19.72 -3.98 -3.46
CA LYS A 45 -19.29 -2.56 -3.59
C LYS A 45 -18.14 -2.19 -2.66
N SER A 46 -18.00 -2.88 -1.53
CA SER A 46 -16.86 -2.75 -0.64
C SER A 46 -16.66 -4.01 0.20
N THR A 47 -15.39 -4.35 0.45
CA THR A 47 -15.01 -5.43 1.35
C THR A 47 -13.92 -4.98 2.32
N LYS A 48 -13.81 -5.67 3.45
CA LYS A 48 -12.75 -5.42 4.44
C LYS A 48 -11.72 -6.54 4.34
N PHE A 49 -10.50 -6.19 3.97
CA PHE A 49 -9.39 -7.13 3.87
C PHE A 49 -8.25 -6.70 4.78
N LEU A 50 -7.81 -7.60 5.68
CA LEU A 50 -6.73 -7.35 6.65
C LEU A 50 -6.88 -6.04 7.46
N GLY A 51 -8.12 -5.64 7.72
CA GLY A 51 -8.41 -4.42 8.49
C GLY A 51 -8.55 -3.13 7.66
N VAL A 52 -8.30 -3.18 6.34
CA VAL A 52 -8.45 -2.06 5.41
C VAL A 52 -9.74 -2.22 4.61
N HIS A 53 -10.50 -1.13 4.43
CA HIS A 53 -11.68 -1.14 3.58
C HIS A 53 -11.28 -0.88 2.12
N LEU A 54 -11.60 -1.84 1.25
CA LEU A 54 -11.45 -1.75 -0.19
C LEU A 54 -12.82 -1.42 -0.79
N ALA A 55 -12.93 -0.29 -1.47
CA ALA A 55 -14.13 0.07 -2.23
C ALA A 55 -13.95 -0.30 -3.70
N GLU A 56 -15.04 -0.61 -4.39
CA GLU A 56 -15.08 -0.97 -5.83
C GLU A 56 -14.41 0.09 -6.71
N ASN A 57 -14.67 1.37 -6.42
CA ASN A 57 -14.07 2.49 -7.13
C ASN A 57 -12.63 2.83 -6.66
N PHE A 58 -12.05 2.02 -5.77
CA PHE A 58 -10.76 2.26 -5.11
C PHE A 58 -10.67 3.61 -4.39
N THR A 59 -11.80 4.16 -3.95
CA THR A 59 -11.78 5.32 -3.05
C THR A 59 -11.43 4.88 -1.64
N TRP A 60 -10.68 5.72 -0.94
CA TRP A 60 -10.21 5.44 0.41
C TRP A 60 -11.02 6.14 1.49
N SER A 61 -12.13 6.79 1.13
CA SER A 61 -12.94 7.58 2.08
C SER A 61 -13.61 6.71 3.15
N LEU A 62 -14.08 5.51 2.80
CA LEU A 62 -14.62 4.55 3.77
C LEU A 62 -13.54 4.10 4.77
N ASN A 63 -12.35 3.77 4.26
CA ASN A 63 -11.20 3.39 5.07
C ASN A 63 -10.76 4.54 5.99
N THR A 64 -10.60 5.74 5.41
CA THR A 64 -10.20 6.96 6.12
C THR A 64 -11.20 7.31 7.21
N SER A 65 -12.50 7.22 6.94
CA SER A 65 -13.55 7.47 7.93
C SER A 65 -13.51 6.46 9.08
N SER A 66 -13.31 5.18 8.77
CA SER A 66 -13.18 4.10 9.75
C SER A 66 -11.94 4.30 10.65
N ILE A 67 -10.79 4.60 10.05
CA ILE A 67 -9.55 4.94 10.77
C ILE A 67 -9.75 6.18 11.64
N SER A 68 -10.38 7.22 11.09
CA SER A 68 -10.58 8.48 11.78
C SER A 68 -11.44 8.32 13.03
N LYS A 69 -12.55 7.58 12.94
CA LYS A 69 -13.41 7.27 14.10
C LYS A 69 -12.64 6.53 15.20
N LYS A 70 -11.84 5.51 14.83
CA LYS A 70 -11.03 4.76 15.80
C LYS A 70 -9.97 5.65 16.47
N ALA A 71 -9.32 6.50 15.70
CA ALA A 71 -8.28 7.38 16.23
C ALA A 71 -8.89 8.51 17.10
N GLN A 72 -10.08 9.02 16.79
CA GLN A 72 -10.83 9.95 17.63
C GLN A 72 -11.20 9.34 18.99
N GLN A 73 -11.63 8.08 19.03
CA GLN A 73 -11.87 7.37 20.30
C GLN A 73 -10.60 7.31 21.17
N ARG A 74 -9.43 7.10 20.55
CA ARG A 74 -8.13 7.08 21.25
C ARG A 74 -7.68 8.46 21.70
N LEU A 75 -8.00 9.49 20.92
CA LEU A 75 -7.75 10.89 21.26
C LEU A 75 -8.47 11.32 22.55
N TYR A 76 -9.69 10.80 22.77
CA TYR A 76 -10.40 11.03 24.03
C TYR A 76 -9.60 10.52 25.24
N PHE A 77 -8.99 9.34 25.16
CA PHE A 77 -8.12 8.83 26.23
C PHE A 77 -6.85 9.67 26.40
N LEU A 78 -6.22 10.14 25.31
CA LEU A 78 -5.10 11.06 25.40
C LEU A 78 -5.49 12.35 26.15
N TRP A 79 -6.66 12.91 25.85
CA TRP A 79 -7.19 14.07 26.55
C TRP A 79 -7.43 13.78 28.05
N ARG A 80 -7.98 12.60 28.40
CA ARG A 80 -8.14 12.19 29.81
C ARG A 80 -6.81 12.08 30.54
N LEU A 81 -5.77 11.52 29.91
CA LEU A 81 -4.44 11.44 30.49
C LEU A 81 -3.85 12.84 30.73
N ARG A 82 -4.07 13.78 29.81
CA ARG A 82 -3.66 15.17 30.01
C ARG A 82 -4.38 15.81 31.20
N LYS A 83 -5.69 15.53 31.38
CA LYS A 83 -6.46 15.98 32.55
C LYS A 83 -5.97 15.38 33.87
N ALA A 84 -5.39 14.18 33.84
CA ALA A 84 -4.72 13.58 34.99
C ALA A 84 -3.29 14.11 35.22
N HIS A 85 -2.91 15.21 34.56
CA HIS A 85 -1.62 15.88 34.73
C HIS A 85 -0.38 15.03 34.38
N LEU A 86 -0.54 14.03 33.50
CA LEU A 86 0.62 13.28 33.01
C LEU A 86 1.58 14.19 32.23
N PRO A 87 2.91 13.99 32.36
CA PRO A 87 3.90 14.81 31.70
C PRO A 87 3.92 14.56 30.17
N PRO A 88 4.25 15.57 29.35
CA PRO A 88 4.26 15.46 27.89
C PRO A 88 5.01 14.25 27.31
N PRO A 89 6.18 13.82 27.83
CA PRO A 89 6.87 12.63 27.31
C PRO A 89 6.02 11.36 27.36
N ILE A 90 5.25 11.16 28.44
CA ILE A 90 4.38 9.98 28.56
C ILE A 90 3.21 10.07 27.58
N LEU A 91 2.63 11.27 27.41
CA LEU A 91 1.57 11.52 26.44
C LEU A 91 2.03 11.29 25.00
N SER A 92 3.26 11.69 24.66
CA SER A 92 3.88 11.41 23.35
C SER A 92 4.06 9.92 23.09
N VAL A 93 4.50 9.15 24.11
CA VAL A 93 4.59 7.69 24.00
C VAL A 93 3.20 7.09 23.80
N PHE A 94 2.19 7.54 24.55
CA PHE A 94 0.82 7.09 24.39
C PHE A 94 0.29 7.37 22.97
N TYR A 95 0.47 8.59 22.46
CA TYR A 95 0.09 8.96 21.10
C TYR A 95 0.73 8.03 20.07
N ARG A 96 2.05 7.82 20.15
CA ARG A 96 2.80 6.99 19.21
C ARG A 96 2.37 5.53 19.22
N ARG A 97 2.04 4.99 20.40
CA ARG A 97 1.63 3.58 20.55
C ARG A 97 0.17 3.34 20.16
N THR A 98 -0.71 4.32 20.35
CA THR A 98 -2.15 4.11 20.22
C THR A 98 -2.77 4.86 19.04
N ILE A 99 -2.47 6.13 18.84
CA ILE A 99 -3.09 6.95 17.78
C ILE A 99 -2.28 6.82 16.50
N GLU A 100 -0.97 7.06 16.56
CA GLU A 100 -0.07 6.97 15.41
C GLU A 100 -0.09 5.57 14.79
N SER A 101 -0.19 4.51 15.61
CA SER A 101 -0.25 3.12 15.13
C SER A 101 -1.51 2.81 14.32
N VAL A 102 -2.65 3.44 14.64
CA VAL A 102 -3.90 3.32 13.86
C VAL A 102 -3.81 4.09 12.55
N LEU A 103 -3.31 5.33 12.62
CA LEU A 103 -3.14 6.18 11.45
C LEU A 103 -2.14 5.58 10.45
N SER A 104 -1.06 4.98 10.94
CA SER A 104 0.00 4.40 10.09
C SER A 104 -0.23 2.94 9.68
N SER A 105 -1.34 2.32 10.09
CA SER A 105 -1.65 0.93 9.75
C SER A 105 -1.85 0.77 8.23
N CYS A 106 -0.98 -0.02 7.59
CA CYS A 106 -0.96 -0.23 6.15
C CYS A 106 -0.94 1.06 5.31
N ILE A 107 -0.47 2.18 5.86
CA ILE A 107 -0.56 3.51 5.24
C ILE A 107 0.08 3.58 3.85
N THR A 108 1.13 2.78 3.61
CA THR A 108 1.82 2.68 2.32
C THR A 108 0.93 2.11 1.20
N ALA A 109 -0.12 1.36 1.54
CA ALA A 109 -0.99 0.72 0.56
C ALA A 109 -2.13 1.64 0.07
N TRP A 110 -2.57 2.59 0.90
CA TRP A 110 -3.79 3.36 0.63
C TRP A 110 -3.59 4.88 0.59
N PHE A 111 -2.66 5.45 1.36
CA PHE A 111 -2.56 6.91 1.53
C PHE A 111 -2.16 7.65 0.25
N GLY A 112 -1.33 7.03 -0.60
CA GLY A 112 -0.90 7.65 -1.87
C GLY A 112 -2.03 7.92 -2.86
N ASN A 113 -3.21 7.33 -2.67
CA ASN A 113 -4.40 7.53 -3.49
C ASN A 113 -5.52 8.29 -2.75
N CYS A 114 -5.26 8.82 -1.56
CA CYS A 114 -6.25 9.59 -0.81
C CYS A 114 -6.54 10.93 -1.47
N THR A 115 -7.80 11.38 -1.36
CA THR A 115 -8.17 12.74 -1.78
C THR A 115 -7.64 13.78 -0.79
N ALA A 116 -7.58 15.05 -1.21
CA ALA A 116 -7.23 16.15 -0.31
C ALA A 116 -8.16 16.23 0.93
N LEU A 117 -9.44 15.85 0.78
CA LEU A 117 -10.40 15.78 1.87
C LEU A 117 -10.06 14.67 2.86
N ASP A 118 -9.70 13.49 2.37
CA ASP A 118 -9.27 12.36 3.21
C ASP A 118 -8.02 12.74 4.01
N CYS A 119 -7.01 13.33 3.34
CA CYS A 119 -5.79 13.81 3.97
C CYS A 119 -6.07 14.86 5.06
N LYS A 120 -6.96 15.82 4.78
CA LYS A 120 -7.39 16.84 5.75
C LYS A 120 -8.07 16.21 6.97
N THR A 121 -8.92 15.21 6.76
CA THR A 121 -9.63 14.50 7.84
C THR A 121 -8.66 13.80 8.78
N LEU A 122 -7.64 13.11 8.24
CA LEU A 122 -6.61 12.47 9.06
C LEU A 122 -5.74 13.48 9.80
N GLN A 123 -5.37 14.58 9.14
CA GLN A 123 -4.59 15.64 9.77
C GLN A 123 -5.35 16.34 10.92
N GLN A 124 -6.68 16.38 10.85
CA GLN A 124 -7.53 16.89 11.95
C GLN A 124 -7.47 16.03 13.23
N ILE A 125 -6.89 14.84 13.19
CA ILE A 125 -6.64 14.02 14.39
C ILE A 125 -5.28 14.36 15.01
N VAL A 126 -4.29 14.65 14.18
CA VAL A 126 -2.94 15.03 14.61
C VAL A 126 -2.97 16.40 15.31
N LYS A 127 -3.67 17.38 14.73
CA LYS A 127 -3.71 18.76 15.26
C LYS A 127 -4.19 18.87 16.72
N PRO A 128 -5.30 18.23 17.13
CA PRO A 128 -5.70 18.22 18.54
C PRO A 128 -4.71 17.49 19.44
N ALA A 129 -4.12 16.38 18.97
CA ALA A 129 -3.14 15.64 19.77
C ALA A 129 -1.90 16.50 20.08
N GLU A 130 -1.39 17.22 19.07
CA GLU A 130 -0.29 18.17 19.21
C GLU A 130 -0.63 19.26 20.25
N LYS A 131 -1.85 19.82 20.20
CA LYS A 131 -2.32 20.79 21.21
C LYS A 131 -2.45 20.21 22.61
N ILE A 132 -2.92 18.97 22.74
CA ILE A 132 -3.10 18.30 24.04
C ILE A 132 -1.74 18.01 24.70
N ILE A 133 -0.77 17.57 23.90
CA ILE A 133 0.57 17.21 24.37
C ILE A 133 1.44 18.45 24.59
N GLY A 134 1.31 19.46 23.74
CA GLY A 134 2.16 20.65 23.72
C GLY A 134 3.52 20.42 23.05
N VAL A 135 3.62 19.42 22.17
CA VAL A 135 4.84 19.08 21.42
C VAL A 135 4.47 18.90 19.95
N SER A 136 5.33 19.38 19.04
CA SER A 136 5.12 19.21 17.60
C SER A 136 5.11 17.74 17.22
N LEU A 137 4.09 17.33 16.46
CA LEU A 137 3.91 15.96 15.99
C LEU A 137 4.12 15.91 14.47
N PRO A 138 4.66 14.79 13.93
CA PRO A 138 4.75 14.60 12.49
C PRO A 138 3.38 14.71 11.81
N SER A 139 3.32 15.35 10.64
CA SER A 139 2.09 15.37 9.86
C SER A 139 1.74 13.97 9.35
N ILE A 140 0.49 13.76 8.94
CA ILE A 140 0.09 12.48 8.35
C ILE A 140 0.90 12.15 7.09
N THR A 141 1.28 13.19 6.33
CA THR A 141 2.14 13.05 5.15
C THR A 141 3.55 12.64 5.55
N ASP A 142 4.13 13.23 6.59
CA ASP A 142 5.48 12.85 7.08
C ASP A 142 5.50 11.42 7.61
N MET A 143 4.43 11.00 8.27
CA MET A 143 4.27 9.61 8.69
C MET A 143 4.24 8.68 7.48
N TYR A 144 3.50 9.03 6.44
CA TYR A 144 3.45 8.26 5.19
C TYR A 144 4.82 8.19 4.51
N THR A 145 5.50 9.32 4.31
CA THR A 145 6.83 9.37 3.66
C THR A 145 7.85 8.54 4.44
N THR A 146 7.89 8.70 5.77
CA THR A 146 8.77 7.92 6.65
C THR A 146 8.52 6.42 6.54
N ARG A 147 7.25 6.00 6.42
CA ARG A 147 6.88 4.58 6.27
C ARG A 147 7.24 4.04 4.89
N CYS A 148 7.04 4.82 3.83
CA CYS A 148 7.44 4.47 2.47
C CYS A 148 8.95 4.27 2.37
N ILE A 149 9.74 5.22 2.90
CA ILE A 149 11.20 5.14 2.91
C ILE A 149 11.67 3.89 3.68
N ARG A 150 11.14 3.66 4.88
CA ARG A 150 11.48 2.46 5.66
C ARG A 150 11.15 1.15 4.94
N LYS A 151 10.02 1.10 4.25
CA LYS A 151 9.63 -0.09 3.49
C LYS A 151 10.51 -0.27 2.26
N ALA A 152 10.86 0.81 1.56
CA ALA A 152 11.79 0.79 0.44
C ALA A 152 13.16 0.28 0.87
N ASN A 153 13.74 0.83 1.95
CA ASN A 153 15.01 0.35 2.52
C ASN A 153 14.94 -1.13 2.89
N SER A 154 13.87 -1.56 3.58
CA SER A 154 13.68 -2.98 3.92
C SER A 154 13.59 -3.91 2.70
N ILE A 155 13.17 -3.41 1.53
CA ILE A 155 13.15 -4.19 0.28
C ILE A 155 14.54 -4.22 -0.37
N VAL A 156 15.27 -3.10 -0.34
CA VAL A 156 16.63 -3.00 -0.86
C VAL A 156 17.61 -3.81 -0.02
N ASP A 157 17.42 -3.84 1.30
CA ASP A 157 18.30 -4.54 2.22
C ASP A 157 18.06 -6.06 2.25
N ASP A 158 16.95 -6.56 1.68
CA ASP A 158 16.57 -7.98 1.65
C ASP A 158 16.90 -8.61 0.29
N PRO A 159 18.00 -9.39 0.16
CA PRO A 159 18.41 -9.99 -1.11
C PRO A 159 17.44 -11.07 -1.62
N THR A 160 16.63 -11.64 -0.72
CA THR A 160 15.65 -12.69 -1.06
C THR A 160 14.32 -12.11 -1.52
N HIS A 161 14.13 -10.79 -1.38
CA HIS A 161 12.90 -10.15 -1.77
C HIS A 161 12.73 -10.24 -3.30
N PRO A 162 11.57 -10.69 -3.82
CA PRO A 162 11.36 -10.87 -5.26
C PRO A 162 11.46 -9.56 -6.05
N THR A 163 11.31 -8.42 -5.38
CA THR A 163 11.46 -7.08 -5.95
C THR A 163 12.78 -6.40 -5.57
N HIS A 164 13.76 -7.13 -5.04
CA HIS A 164 15.08 -6.58 -4.76
C HIS A 164 15.74 -6.11 -6.08
N PRO A 165 16.48 -4.99 -6.10
CA PRO A 165 17.02 -4.40 -7.33
C PRO A 165 17.93 -5.30 -8.17
N SER A 166 18.47 -6.36 -7.59
CA SER A 166 19.26 -7.37 -8.32
C SER A 166 18.41 -8.36 -9.13
N HIS A 167 17.10 -8.42 -8.89
CA HIS A 167 16.17 -9.19 -9.72
C HIS A 167 15.71 -8.34 -10.90
N THR A 168 15.47 -8.98 -12.04
CA THR A 168 15.21 -8.39 -13.38
C THR A 168 14.00 -7.45 -13.49
N LEU A 169 13.32 -7.14 -12.37
CA LEU A 169 12.14 -6.28 -12.31
C LEU A 169 12.46 -4.78 -12.23
N PHE A 170 13.66 -4.39 -11.77
CA PHE A 170 14.06 -2.98 -11.65
C PHE A 170 15.38 -2.72 -12.37
N THR A 171 15.30 -2.23 -13.61
CA THR A 171 16.48 -1.86 -14.40
C THR A 171 16.88 -0.43 -14.08
N LEU A 172 18.17 -0.17 -13.79
CA LEU A 172 18.69 1.20 -13.70
C LEU A 172 18.75 1.86 -15.09
N LEU A 173 18.52 3.16 -15.15
CA LEU A 173 18.84 3.97 -16.33
C LEU A 173 20.36 3.97 -16.58
N PRO A 174 20.82 4.23 -17.82
CA PRO A 174 22.25 4.23 -18.15
C PRO A 174 23.13 5.15 -17.30
N SER A 175 22.52 6.17 -16.65
CA SER A 175 23.22 7.06 -15.72
C SER A 175 23.57 6.40 -14.37
N GLY A 176 23.00 5.23 -14.06
CA GLY A 176 23.18 4.51 -12.79
C GLY A 176 22.50 5.15 -11.57
N LYS A 177 21.87 6.32 -11.73
CA LYS A 177 21.33 7.13 -10.62
C LYS A 177 19.83 7.02 -10.42
N ARG A 178 19.11 6.40 -11.36
CA ARG A 178 17.65 6.36 -11.35
C ARG A 178 17.16 5.02 -11.86
N TYR A 179 16.13 4.47 -11.22
CA TYR A 179 15.45 3.29 -11.74
C TYR A 179 14.54 3.65 -12.93
N GLN A 180 14.50 2.77 -13.92
CA GLN A 180 13.56 2.86 -15.02
C GLN A 180 12.14 2.72 -14.47
N SER A 181 11.24 3.57 -14.96
CA SER A 181 9.84 3.45 -14.60
C SER A 181 9.23 2.21 -15.23
N ILE A 182 8.60 1.38 -14.41
CA ILE A 182 7.73 0.31 -14.90
C ILE A 182 6.63 0.99 -15.71
N GLN A 183 6.47 0.58 -16.97
CA GLN A 183 5.42 1.12 -17.83
C GLN A 183 4.06 0.85 -17.19
N ALA A 184 3.35 1.92 -16.85
CA ALA A 184 2.05 1.86 -16.23
C ALA A 184 0.98 2.25 -17.25
N LEU A 185 -0.02 1.40 -17.42
CA LEU A 185 -1.08 1.59 -18.43
C LEU A 185 -2.15 2.63 -18.02
N THR A 186 -2.06 3.20 -16.82
CA THR A 186 -3.03 4.22 -16.33
C THR A 186 -2.30 5.34 -15.61
N THR A 187 -2.78 6.57 -15.75
CA THR A 187 -2.23 7.76 -15.05
C THR A 187 -2.16 7.54 -13.54
N ARG A 188 -3.18 6.92 -12.94
CA ARG A 188 -3.23 6.60 -11.50
C ARG A 188 -2.14 5.62 -11.06
N LEU A 189 -1.94 4.53 -11.80
CA LEU A 189 -0.85 3.58 -11.49
C LEU A 189 0.51 4.21 -11.79
N CYS A 190 0.59 5.08 -12.81
CA CYS A 190 1.78 5.87 -13.14
C CYS A 190 2.15 6.82 -12.00
N GLU A 191 1.20 7.52 -11.39
CA GLU A 191 1.42 8.40 -10.24
C GLU A 191 1.89 7.62 -9.00
N GLN A 192 1.30 6.44 -8.75
CA GLN A 192 1.76 5.57 -7.67
C GLN A 192 3.18 5.04 -7.91
N ILE A 193 3.47 4.54 -9.12
CA ILE A 193 4.79 4.03 -9.50
C ILE A 193 5.82 5.16 -9.50
N HIS A 194 5.47 6.35 -9.99
CA HIS A 194 6.33 7.52 -9.96
C HIS A 194 6.61 7.94 -8.53
N ASN A 195 5.61 7.99 -7.63
CA ASN A 195 5.87 8.26 -6.22
C ASN A 195 6.83 7.22 -5.63
N ILE A 196 6.58 5.92 -5.84
CA ILE A 196 7.45 4.83 -5.36
C ILE A 196 8.88 4.98 -5.91
N LEU A 197 9.04 5.21 -7.20
CA LEU A 197 10.35 5.40 -7.85
C LEU A 197 11.01 6.71 -7.45
N HIS A 198 10.25 7.77 -7.20
CA HIS A 198 10.76 9.02 -6.65
C HIS A 198 11.37 8.78 -5.27
N TYR A 199 10.71 7.98 -4.42
CA TYR A 199 11.30 7.56 -3.15
C TYR A 199 12.55 6.68 -3.33
N PHE A 200 12.55 5.72 -4.25
CA PHE A 200 13.75 4.93 -4.55
C PHE A 200 14.90 5.77 -5.15
N ASN A 201 14.59 6.78 -5.95
CA ASN A 201 15.57 7.70 -6.56
C ASN A 201 16.06 8.78 -5.60
N LEU A 202 15.34 9.06 -4.51
CA LEU A 202 15.80 9.93 -3.42
C LEU A 202 16.76 9.19 -2.46
N LEU A 203 16.83 7.86 -2.55
CA LEU A 203 17.66 7.00 -1.72
C LEU A 203 19.02 6.64 -2.36
N LEU A 204 19.21 6.94 -3.65
CA LEU A 204 20.46 6.80 -4.43
C LEU A 204 21.11 8.17 -4.64
#